data_AF-A0AA37EW46-F1
#
_entry.id   AF-A0AA37EW46-F1
#
_cell.length_a   1.000
_cell.length_b   1.000
_cell.length_c   1.000
_cell.angle_alpha   90.00
_cell.angle_beta   90.00
_cell.angle_gamma   90.00
#
_symmetry.space_group_name_H-M   'P 1'
#
loop_
_entity.id
_entity.type
_entity.pdbx_description
1 polymer ?
#
loop_
_entity_poly.entity_id
_entity_poly.type
_entity_poly.pdbx_seq_one_letter_code
_entity_poly.pdbx_strand_id
1 'polypeptide(L)'
;MQPHANFVQQSKFNQTLLVDAFGQSYVFVPRHSSARHQGEQLHSCIDAYWAESLLQNHSTMWGYQFDVNKLYSNIAGDFMANHKTEQQKHAWLSKAIISGEVKVYKGESFAGNAPTDTEGGIPVATLPEKSAAPRATPAKETLGQGGKVEQQSSQPPSSSQQKQAKTAPKRLNPAQTINEASTRLKIAKTAITDAKAANSALPKTPYTLEDKLAIVENGLNENILVRIIETAHSGDSGTIGQVKGGRAVTWTAPMNQVEHADSDAELLLNAFGTRYKPEKTYTMLLIDKQKVADAGDVVSVIPTFDNMKQMIAGNPDMGIDPNIANKVMNEDFAPKYEEFANNAWDAGVDMDTPDDRIDYAINELGYDVDTAKLLSKRHDIATKISAWEIFTGNGMTRDTNVTSHIAYGPVEVFTYDKNPQQLGKLESLGAIKRIDL
;
A
#
# COMPACT_ATOMS: atom_id res chain seq x y z
N MET A 1 16.18 -29.61 -38.62
CA MET A 1 16.44 -29.28 -37.19
C MET A 1 16.14 -27.81 -37.02
N GLN A 2 15.02 -27.43 -36.41
CA GLN A 2 14.76 -26.01 -36.14
C GLN A 2 15.58 -25.55 -34.93
N PRO A 3 16.21 -24.37 -35.00
CA PRO A 3 17.04 -23.83 -33.92
C PRO A 3 16.15 -23.43 -32.74
N HIS A 4 16.71 -23.49 -31.53
CA HIS A 4 16.05 -23.21 -30.24
C HIS A 4 15.05 -22.03 -30.32
N ALA A 5 13.75 -22.34 -30.37
CA ALA A 5 12.72 -21.31 -30.31
C ALA A 5 12.80 -20.60 -28.94
N ASN A 6 12.91 -19.27 -28.95
CA ASN A 6 12.80 -18.46 -27.75
C ASN A 6 11.35 -18.62 -27.21
N PHE A 7 11.18 -19.30 -26.09
CA PHE A 7 9.85 -19.62 -25.53
C PHE A 7 9.05 -18.37 -25.17
N VAL A 8 9.69 -17.24 -24.85
CA VAL A 8 9.00 -15.96 -24.66
C VAL A 8 8.38 -15.51 -25.99
N GLN A 9 9.10 -15.63 -27.11
CA GLN A 9 8.56 -15.31 -28.44
C GLN A 9 7.45 -16.29 -28.84
N GLN A 10 7.58 -17.57 -28.51
CA GLN A 10 6.54 -18.56 -28.78
C GLN A 10 5.27 -18.32 -27.95
N SER A 11 5.41 -17.98 -26.66
CA SER A 11 4.29 -17.61 -25.79
C SER A 11 3.64 -16.29 -26.24
N LYS A 12 4.41 -15.33 -26.74
CA LYS A 12 3.88 -14.11 -27.38
C LYS A 12 3.03 -14.46 -28.60
N PHE A 13 3.59 -15.26 -29.52
CA PHE A 13 2.90 -15.68 -30.74
C PHE A 13 1.59 -16.43 -30.44
N ASN A 14 1.60 -17.28 -29.41
CA ASN A 14 0.44 -18.07 -29.01
C ASN A 14 -0.54 -17.32 -28.08
N GLN A 15 -0.27 -16.06 -27.72
CA GLN A 15 -1.05 -15.29 -26.73
C GLN A 15 -1.15 -15.99 -25.36
N THR A 16 -0.10 -16.72 -24.98
CA THR A 16 0.01 -17.41 -23.67
C THR A 16 1.06 -16.80 -22.76
N LEU A 17 1.72 -15.73 -23.19
CA LEU A 17 2.58 -14.92 -22.33
C LEU A 17 1.69 -14.08 -21.42
N LEU A 18 1.85 -14.21 -20.11
CA LEU A 18 1.18 -13.37 -19.14
C LEU A 18 2.12 -12.27 -18.69
N VAL A 19 1.60 -11.05 -18.65
CA VAL A 19 2.32 -9.88 -18.13
C VAL A 19 1.48 -9.30 -17.01
N ASP A 20 2.07 -9.12 -15.83
CA ASP A 20 1.36 -8.51 -14.71
C ASP A 20 1.31 -6.97 -14.81
N ALA A 21 0.71 -6.33 -13.81
CA ALA A 21 0.62 -4.87 -13.74
C ALA A 21 1.99 -4.17 -13.70
N PHE A 22 3.04 -4.85 -13.24
CA PHE A 22 4.40 -4.31 -13.10
C PHE A 22 5.30 -4.64 -14.29
N GLY A 23 4.75 -5.23 -15.36
CA GLY A 23 5.52 -5.58 -16.55
C GLY A 23 6.29 -6.89 -16.42
N GLN A 24 6.10 -7.64 -15.33
CA GLN A 24 6.74 -8.92 -15.16
C GLN A 24 6.10 -9.99 -16.05
N SER A 25 6.93 -10.66 -16.84
CA SER A 25 6.53 -11.71 -17.77
C SER A 25 6.54 -13.09 -17.14
N TYR A 26 5.52 -13.90 -17.46
CA TYR A 26 5.39 -15.29 -17.01
C TYR A 26 5.09 -16.23 -18.18
N VAL A 27 5.82 -17.34 -18.24
CA VAL A 27 5.68 -18.40 -19.24
C VAL A 27 5.26 -19.70 -18.55
N PHE A 28 4.22 -20.32 -19.09
CA PHE A 28 3.64 -21.55 -18.56
C PHE A 28 3.99 -22.75 -19.45
N VAL A 29 4.47 -23.83 -18.85
CA VAL A 29 4.95 -25.01 -19.59
C VAL A 29 4.44 -26.29 -18.92
N PRO A 30 3.96 -27.30 -19.69
CA PRO A 30 3.62 -28.60 -19.13
C PRO A 30 4.82 -29.28 -18.47
N ARG A 31 4.58 -30.01 -17.37
CA ARG A 31 5.61 -30.70 -16.57
C ARG A 31 6.57 -31.58 -17.39
N HIS A 32 6.06 -32.21 -18.44
CA HIS A 32 6.79 -33.17 -19.29
C HIS A 32 7.62 -32.52 -20.42
N SER A 33 7.57 -31.19 -20.57
CA SER A 33 8.41 -30.49 -21.55
C SER A 33 9.88 -30.52 -21.10
N SER A 34 10.76 -30.97 -21.98
CA SER A 34 12.20 -31.16 -21.74
C SER A 34 13.07 -29.97 -22.20
N ALA A 35 12.48 -28.78 -22.32
CA ALA A 35 13.18 -27.60 -22.81
C ALA A 35 14.24 -27.10 -21.80
N ARG A 36 15.39 -26.61 -22.31
CA ARG A 36 16.32 -25.82 -21.49
C ARG A 36 15.74 -24.42 -21.31
N HIS A 37 15.46 -24.04 -20.07
CA HIS A 37 14.78 -22.79 -19.74
C HIS A 37 15.79 -21.67 -19.44
N GLN A 38 15.60 -20.49 -20.04
CA GLN A 38 16.29 -19.25 -19.67
C GLN A 38 15.32 -18.42 -18.80
N GLY A 39 15.25 -18.73 -17.51
CA GLY A 39 14.37 -18.05 -16.56
C GLY A 39 14.30 -18.79 -15.23
N GLU A 40 14.03 -18.06 -14.15
CA GLU A 40 13.85 -18.64 -12.83
C GLU A 40 12.52 -19.42 -12.80
N GLN A 41 12.60 -20.72 -12.51
CA GLN A 41 11.41 -21.53 -12.33
C GLN A 41 10.90 -21.40 -10.90
N LEU A 42 9.65 -20.99 -10.77
CA LEU A 42 8.98 -20.83 -9.49
C LEU A 42 8.65 -22.23 -8.93
N HIS A 43 9.54 -22.81 -8.12
CA HIS A 43 9.44 -24.22 -7.65
C HIS A 43 8.75 -24.41 -6.30
N SER A 44 8.47 -23.36 -5.53
CA SER A 44 8.07 -23.52 -4.12
C SER A 44 7.06 -22.50 -3.59
N CYS A 45 6.51 -21.63 -4.44
CA CYS A 45 5.89 -20.38 -3.98
C CYS A 45 4.46 -20.14 -4.48
N ILE A 46 3.85 -21.11 -5.17
CA ILE A 46 2.57 -20.91 -5.84
C ILE A 46 1.45 -21.58 -5.03
N ASP A 47 0.77 -20.79 -4.20
CA ASP A 47 -0.47 -21.20 -3.56
C ASP A 47 -1.69 -20.97 -4.50
N ALA A 48 -2.86 -21.46 -4.07
CA ALA A 48 -4.08 -21.37 -4.87
C ALA A 48 -4.50 -19.93 -5.17
N TYR A 49 -4.27 -19.03 -4.22
CA TYR A 49 -4.64 -17.63 -4.36
C TYR A 49 -3.73 -16.92 -5.36
N TRP A 50 -2.42 -17.18 -5.31
CA TRP A 50 -1.46 -16.63 -6.26
C TRP A 50 -1.68 -17.16 -7.68
N ALA A 51 -1.94 -18.46 -7.84
CA ALA A 51 -2.21 -19.04 -9.17
C ALA A 51 -3.48 -18.45 -9.81
N GLU A 52 -4.54 -18.27 -9.01
CA GLU A 52 -5.77 -17.62 -9.47
C GLU A 52 -5.56 -16.14 -9.77
N SER A 53 -4.90 -15.42 -8.85
CA SER A 53 -4.60 -14.00 -8.98
C SER A 53 -3.71 -13.72 -10.19
N LEU A 54 -2.67 -14.52 -10.42
CA LEU A 54 -1.79 -14.38 -11.57
C LEU A 54 -2.58 -14.49 -12.88
N LEU A 55 -3.43 -15.52 -13.01
CA LEU A 55 -4.22 -15.73 -14.23
C LEU A 55 -5.29 -14.64 -14.43
N GLN A 56 -5.82 -14.07 -13.35
CA GLN A 56 -6.88 -13.04 -13.39
C GLN A 56 -6.36 -11.62 -13.57
N ASN A 57 -5.24 -11.27 -12.92
CA ASN A 57 -4.72 -9.90 -12.82
C ASN A 57 -3.58 -9.64 -13.81
N HIS A 58 -3.81 -9.98 -15.07
CA HIS A 58 -2.88 -9.69 -16.16
C HIS A 58 -3.16 -8.31 -16.75
N SER A 59 -2.11 -7.61 -17.18
CA SER A 59 -2.18 -6.28 -17.76
C SER A 59 -2.19 -6.33 -19.28
N THR A 60 -3.17 -5.67 -19.90
CA THR A 60 -3.18 -5.43 -21.35
C THR A 60 -2.34 -4.20 -21.75
N MET A 61 -1.83 -3.43 -20.78
CA MET A 61 -1.12 -2.17 -21.01
C MET A 61 0.20 -2.36 -21.77
N TRP A 62 0.79 -3.55 -21.73
CA TRP A 62 2.07 -3.88 -22.35
C TRP A 62 1.95 -4.34 -23.81
N GLY A 63 0.78 -4.18 -24.43
CA GLY A 63 0.56 -4.51 -25.86
C GLY A 63 0.47 -6.01 -26.15
N TYR A 64 0.44 -6.86 -25.11
CA TYR A 64 0.24 -8.30 -25.23
C TYR A 64 -1.11 -8.69 -24.64
N GLN A 65 -1.96 -9.28 -25.48
CA GLN A 65 -3.22 -9.86 -25.02
C GLN A 65 -2.94 -11.29 -24.53
N PHE A 66 -3.00 -11.50 -23.22
CA PHE A 66 -3.02 -12.83 -22.64
C PHE A 66 -4.40 -13.46 -22.85
N ASP A 67 -4.44 -14.71 -23.31
CA ASP A 67 -5.67 -15.46 -23.53
C ASP A 67 -5.63 -16.78 -22.74
N VAL A 68 -6.40 -16.82 -21.66
CA VAL A 68 -6.51 -17.99 -20.79
C VAL A 68 -7.08 -19.21 -21.51
N ASN A 69 -7.93 -19.03 -22.53
CA ASN A 69 -8.50 -20.14 -23.29
C ASN A 69 -7.44 -20.78 -24.19
N LYS A 70 -6.57 -19.96 -24.79
CA LYS A 70 -5.41 -20.46 -25.57
C LYS A 70 -4.38 -21.13 -24.68
N LEU A 71 -4.12 -20.55 -23.50
CA LEU A 71 -3.25 -21.17 -22.51
C LEU A 71 -3.77 -22.55 -22.10
N TYR A 72 -5.04 -22.64 -21.73
CA TYR A 72 -5.69 -23.89 -21.35
C TYR A 72 -5.59 -24.93 -22.46
N SER A 73 -5.97 -24.58 -23.70
CA SER A 73 -5.93 -25.51 -24.83
C SER A 73 -4.51 -26.00 -25.14
N ASN A 74 -3.51 -25.13 -25.02
CA ASN A 74 -2.11 -25.47 -25.28
C ASN A 74 -1.51 -26.39 -24.21
N ILE A 75 -1.99 -26.31 -22.97
CA ILE A 75 -1.41 -27.05 -21.83
C ILE A 75 -2.20 -28.31 -21.50
N ALA A 76 -3.53 -28.23 -21.45
CA ALA A 76 -4.38 -29.32 -20.98
C ALA A 76 -4.55 -30.43 -22.03
N GLY A 77 -4.35 -30.13 -23.32
CA GLY A 77 -4.60 -31.09 -24.41
C GLY A 77 -6.05 -31.59 -24.45
N ASP A 78 -6.98 -30.83 -23.88
CA ASP A 78 -8.37 -31.24 -23.63
C ASP A 78 -9.24 -31.06 -24.89
N PHE A 79 -9.62 -32.18 -25.51
CA PHE A 79 -10.49 -32.21 -26.69
C PHE A 79 -11.89 -31.63 -26.45
N MET A 80 -12.32 -31.46 -25.19
CA MET A 80 -13.59 -30.86 -24.81
C MET A 80 -13.46 -29.42 -24.30
N ALA A 81 -12.31 -28.76 -24.53
CA ALA A 81 -12.03 -27.40 -24.05
C ALA A 81 -13.12 -26.36 -24.42
N ASN A 82 -13.80 -26.53 -25.56
CA ASN A 82 -14.86 -25.63 -26.02
C ASN A 82 -16.16 -25.72 -25.20
N HIS A 83 -16.33 -26.78 -24.40
CA HIS A 83 -17.51 -26.97 -23.54
C HIS A 83 -17.28 -26.52 -22.09
N LYS A 84 -16.07 -26.04 -21.76
CA LYS A 84 -15.73 -25.53 -20.44
C LYS A 84 -15.87 -24.01 -20.40
N THR A 85 -16.44 -23.49 -19.31
CA THR A 85 -16.46 -22.05 -19.05
C THR A 85 -15.06 -21.53 -18.75
N GLU A 86 -14.85 -20.23 -18.93
CA GLU A 86 -13.57 -19.59 -18.62
C GLU A 86 -13.18 -19.82 -17.15
N GLN A 87 -14.14 -19.72 -16.22
CA GLN A 87 -13.92 -19.99 -14.80
C GLN A 87 -13.48 -21.44 -14.53
N GLN A 88 -14.02 -22.42 -15.26
CA GLN A 88 -13.59 -23.82 -15.13
C GLN A 88 -12.16 -24.03 -15.65
N LYS A 89 -11.76 -23.30 -16.70
CA LYS A 89 -10.39 -23.32 -17.24
C LYS A 89 -9.41 -22.65 -16.28
N HIS A 90 -9.78 -21.52 -15.67
CA HIS A 90 -9.01 -20.88 -14.60
C HIS A 90 -8.80 -21.80 -13.41
N ALA A 91 -9.87 -22.42 -12.90
CA ALA A 91 -9.79 -23.32 -11.75
C ALA A 91 -8.88 -24.52 -12.05
N TRP A 92 -8.97 -25.08 -13.27
CA TRP A 92 -8.10 -26.17 -13.70
C TRP A 92 -6.64 -25.73 -13.81
N LEU A 93 -6.36 -24.62 -14.51
CA LEU A 93 -5.00 -24.10 -14.66
C LEU A 93 -4.36 -23.78 -13.32
N SER A 94 -5.11 -23.15 -12.42
CA SER A 94 -4.65 -22.84 -11.06
C SER A 94 -4.26 -24.13 -10.33
N LYS A 95 -5.13 -25.15 -10.35
CA LYS A 95 -4.84 -26.45 -9.74
C LYS A 95 -3.63 -27.14 -10.36
N ALA A 96 -3.49 -27.06 -11.68
CA ALA A 96 -2.38 -27.68 -12.42
C ALA A 96 -1.04 -26.97 -12.15
N ILE A 97 -1.06 -25.65 -11.95
CA ILE A 97 0.11 -24.89 -11.51
C ILE A 97 0.52 -25.30 -10.09
N ILE A 98 -0.43 -25.36 -9.15
CA ILE A 98 -0.18 -25.74 -7.75
C ILE A 98 0.36 -27.17 -7.64
N SER A 99 -0.19 -28.12 -8.42
CA SER A 99 0.26 -29.52 -8.41
C SER A 99 1.61 -29.74 -9.11
N GLY A 100 2.14 -28.69 -9.75
CA GLY A 100 3.35 -28.76 -10.58
C GLY A 100 3.14 -29.54 -11.89
N GLU A 101 1.90 -29.79 -12.30
CA GLU A 101 1.56 -30.26 -13.66
C GLU A 101 1.85 -29.17 -14.71
N VAL A 102 1.78 -27.90 -14.30
CA VAL A 102 2.21 -26.73 -15.07
C VAL A 102 3.33 -26.03 -14.31
N LYS A 103 4.47 -25.87 -14.97
CA LYS A 103 5.60 -25.11 -14.46
C LYS A 103 5.47 -23.67 -14.92
N VAL A 104 5.75 -22.73 -14.03
CA VAL A 104 5.75 -21.29 -14.33
C VAL A 104 7.18 -20.78 -14.26
N TYR A 105 7.60 -20.11 -15.32
CA TYR A 105 8.91 -19.48 -15.44
C TYR A 105 8.75 -17.97 -15.49
N LYS A 106 9.56 -17.28 -14.68
CA LYS A 106 9.69 -15.83 -14.73
C LYS A 106 10.62 -15.45 -15.88
N GLY A 107 10.11 -14.66 -16.82
CA GLY A 107 10.84 -14.18 -18.00
C GLY A 107 11.41 -12.76 -17.82
N GLU A 108 12.03 -12.24 -18.89
CA GLU A 108 12.48 -10.84 -18.96
C GLU A 108 11.30 -9.86 -18.76
N SER A 109 11.52 -8.81 -17.97
CA SER A 109 10.51 -7.79 -17.68
C SER A 109 10.33 -6.82 -18.85
N PHE A 110 9.09 -6.39 -19.07
CA PHE A 110 8.77 -5.29 -20.00
C PHE A 110 8.94 -3.92 -19.37
N ALA A 111 8.92 -3.85 -18.04
CA ALA A 111 9.41 -2.67 -17.36
C ALA A 111 10.90 -2.55 -17.72
N GLY A 112 11.27 -1.43 -18.34
CA GLY A 112 12.68 -1.12 -18.52
C GLY A 112 13.38 -1.14 -17.17
N ASN A 113 14.69 -1.38 -17.17
CA ASN A 113 15.48 -0.97 -16.02
C ASN A 113 15.20 0.51 -15.77
N ALA A 114 15.10 0.92 -14.50
CA ALA A 114 15.01 2.33 -14.15
C ALA A 114 16.06 3.11 -14.96
N PRO A 115 15.72 4.29 -15.53
CA PRO A 115 16.64 5.02 -16.39
C PRO A 115 17.98 5.18 -15.68
N THR A 116 19.02 4.51 -16.20
CA THR A 116 20.40 4.81 -15.80
C THR A 116 20.76 6.16 -16.43
N ASP A 117 21.18 7.11 -15.60
CA ASP A 117 21.42 8.54 -15.88
C ASP A 117 22.43 8.84 -17.01
N THR A 118 22.19 8.40 -18.23
CA THR A 118 22.96 8.83 -19.40
C THR A 118 22.07 9.01 -20.62
N GLU A 119 21.88 10.29 -20.95
CA GLU A 119 21.38 10.87 -22.21
C GLU A 119 19.87 10.81 -22.50
N GLY A 120 19.21 11.95 -22.30
CA GLY A 120 17.92 12.24 -22.95
C GLY A 120 16.98 13.12 -22.13
N GLY A 121 17.32 14.39 -21.93
CA GLY A 121 16.40 15.36 -21.34
C GLY A 121 15.15 15.59 -22.19
N ILE A 122 13.98 15.64 -21.54
CA ILE A 122 12.72 16.14 -22.11
C ILE A 122 12.13 17.15 -21.10
N PRO A 123 11.55 18.28 -21.57
CA PRO A 123 11.54 19.54 -20.85
C PRO A 123 10.46 19.63 -19.76
N VAL A 124 10.80 20.38 -18.72
CA VAL A 124 9.85 20.89 -17.72
C VAL A 124 8.79 21.72 -18.44
N ALA A 125 7.52 21.36 -18.26
CA ALA A 125 6.41 22.17 -18.72
C ALA A 125 6.46 23.55 -18.03
N THR A 126 6.87 24.58 -18.77
CA THR A 126 6.81 25.97 -18.35
C THR A 126 5.35 26.40 -18.17
N LEU A 127 5.01 26.85 -16.96
CA LEU A 127 3.81 27.63 -16.66
C LEU A 127 3.83 28.94 -17.48
N PRO A 128 2.72 29.38 -18.08
CA PRO A 128 2.64 30.72 -18.64
C PRO A 128 2.44 31.77 -17.53
N GLU A 129 3.30 32.79 -17.51
CA GLU A 129 3.17 33.99 -16.71
C GLU A 129 2.02 34.90 -17.19
N LYS A 130 1.54 35.70 -16.23
CA LYS A 130 0.41 36.64 -16.26
C LYS A 130 0.42 37.65 -17.40
N SER A 131 -0.76 37.93 -17.95
CA SER A 131 -1.13 39.24 -18.50
C SER A 131 -2.55 39.63 -18.03
N ALA A 132 -2.69 40.87 -17.57
CA ALA A 132 -3.84 41.37 -16.79
C ALA A 132 -4.98 41.99 -17.63
N ALA A 133 -6.23 41.61 -17.27
CA ALA A 133 -7.52 42.37 -17.18
C ALA A 133 -8.08 43.17 -18.42
N PRO A 134 -9.42 43.50 -18.51
CA PRO A 134 -10.45 43.51 -17.46
C PRO A 134 -11.90 42.99 -17.79
N ARG A 135 -12.58 42.55 -16.72
CA ARG A 135 -13.99 42.73 -16.27
C ARG A 135 -15.16 42.92 -17.29
N ALA A 136 -16.16 42.02 -17.21
CA ALA A 136 -17.60 42.33 -17.38
C ALA A 136 -18.48 41.35 -16.56
N THR A 137 -19.54 41.89 -15.95
CA THR A 137 -20.48 41.31 -14.95
C THR A 137 -21.61 40.44 -15.56
N PRO A 138 -22.38 39.69 -14.73
CA PRO A 138 -23.23 38.56 -15.14
C PRO A 138 -24.70 38.94 -15.43
N ALA A 139 -25.41 38.07 -16.15
CA ALA A 139 -26.87 38.12 -16.31
C ALA A 139 -27.53 36.85 -15.74
N LYS A 140 -28.60 37.10 -14.96
CA LYS A 140 -29.57 36.18 -14.35
C LYS A 140 -30.51 35.55 -15.38
N GLU A 141 -31.29 34.57 -14.88
CA GLU A 141 -32.66 34.13 -15.25
C GLU A 141 -32.76 32.68 -15.76
N THR A 142 -33.73 31.83 -15.40
CA THR A 142 -34.75 31.76 -14.32
C THR A 142 -35.29 30.32 -14.29
N LEU A 143 -35.94 30.00 -13.17
CA LEU A 143 -36.78 28.84 -12.88
C LEU A 143 -37.83 28.47 -13.95
N GLY A 144 -38.13 27.18 -14.08
CA GLY A 144 -39.34 26.64 -14.73
C GLY A 144 -39.74 25.29 -14.13
N GLN A 145 -40.90 25.25 -13.45
CA GLN A 145 -41.49 24.11 -12.75
C GLN A 145 -42.34 23.19 -13.65
N GLY A 146 -42.60 21.97 -13.14
CA GLY A 146 -43.80 21.16 -13.38
C GLY A 146 -43.71 20.20 -14.59
N GLY A 147 -44.02 18.91 -14.53
CA GLY A 147 -44.78 18.08 -13.59
C GLY A 147 -45.77 17.24 -14.39
N LYS A 148 -45.68 15.90 -14.36
CA LYS A 148 -46.83 14.99 -14.43
C LYS A 148 -46.44 13.51 -14.23
N VAL A 149 -47.24 12.86 -13.39
CA VAL A 149 -47.30 11.43 -13.10
C VAL A 149 -48.37 10.81 -13.98
N GLU A 150 -48.13 9.62 -14.53
CA GLU A 150 -49.19 8.69 -14.94
C GLU A 150 -48.87 7.27 -14.46
N GLN A 151 -49.82 6.69 -13.74
CA GLN A 151 -49.90 5.31 -13.26
C GLN A 151 -50.92 4.55 -14.13
N GLN A 152 -50.63 3.28 -14.45
CA GLN A 152 -51.53 2.10 -14.53
C GLN A 152 -50.80 0.97 -15.29
N SER A 153 -50.95 -0.33 -15.06
CA SER A 153 -51.39 -1.20 -13.96
C SER A 153 -51.12 -2.65 -14.40
N SER A 154 -50.53 -3.46 -13.51
CA SER A 154 -50.73 -4.92 -13.28
C SER A 154 -50.77 -5.97 -14.41
N GLN A 155 -49.85 -6.95 -14.35
CA GLN A 155 -50.15 -8.40 -14.22
C GLN A 155 -48.95 -9.21 -13.62
N PRO A 156 -49.15 -10.33 -12.89
CA PRO A 156 -48.20 -10.94 -11.94
C PRO A 156 -47.62 -12.32 -12.39
N PRO A 157 -46.95 -13.12 -11.53
CA PRO A 157 -45.50 -13.19 -11.33
C PRO A 157 -44.87 -14.47 -11.95
N SER A 158 -43.64 -14.38 -12.49
CA SER A 158 -42.81 -15.56 -12.69
C SER A 158 -41.69 -15.60 -11.65
N SER A 159 -41.77 -16.63 -10.82
CA SER A 159 -40.75 -17.04 -9.86
C SER A 159 -39.39 -17.14 -10.53
N SER A 160 -38.49 -16.24 -10.19
CA SER A 160 -37.06 -16.46 -10.40
C SER A 160 -36.31 -15.99 -9.16
N GLN A 161 -35.57 -16.95 -8.62
CA GLN A 161 -34.78 -16.88 -7.42
C GLN A 161 -33.92 -15.60 -7.42
N GLN A 162 -34.09 -14.78 -6.39
CA GLN A 162 -33.11 -13.76 -6.03
C GLN A 162 -31.80 -14.49 -5.73
N LYS A 163 -30.89 -14.52 -6.72
CA LYS A 163 -29.46 -14.60 -6.44
C LYS A 163 -29.15 -13.36 -5.61
N GLN A 164 -28.91 -13.56 -4.31
CA GLN A 164 -28.27 -12.58 -3.46
C GLN A 164 -26.98 -12.15 -4.16
N ALA A 165 -27.03 -10.99 -4.80
CA ALA A 165 -25.83 -10.30 -5.23
C ALA A 165 -25.03 -10.05 -3.95
N LYS A 166 -23.84 -10.66 -3.84
CA LYS A 166 -22.85 -10.27 -2.86
C LYS A 166 -22.49 -8.81 -3.18
N THR A 167 -23.19 -7.86 -2.56
CA THR A 167 -22.85 -6.45 -2.62
C THR A 167 -21.46 -6.31 -2.03
N ALA A 168 -20.50 -5.92 -2.86
CA ALA A 168 -19.18 -5.50 -2.40
C ALA A 168 -19.36 -4.45 -1.28
N PRO A 169 -18.56 -4.51 -0.22
CA PRO A 169 -18.68 -3.55 0.89
C PRO A 169 -18.53 -2.13 0.34
N LYS A 170 -19.55 -1.30 0.57
CA LYS A 170 -19.61 0.07 0.05
C LYS A 170 -18.60 0.93 0.79
N ARG A 171 -17.73 1.62 0.06
CA ARG A 171 -16.79 2.61 0.62
C ARG A 171 -17.56 3.70 1.35
N LEU A 172 -17.17 3.96 2.59
CA LEU A 172 -17.73 5.07 3.36
C LEU A 172 -17.00 6.36 2.97
N ASN A 173 -17.75 7.46 2.91
CA ASN A 173 -17.12 8.77 2.75
C ASN A 173 -16.24 9.07 3.97
N PRO A 174 -15.07 9.71 3.82
CA PRO A 174 -14.21 10.08 4.94
C PRO A 174 -14.97 10.82 6.04
N ALA A 175 -14.71 10.47 7.30
CA ALA A 175 -15.29 11.20 8.42
C ALA A 175 -14.77 12.64 8.42
N GLN A 176 -15.66 13.60 8.66
CA GLN A 176 -15.30 15.02 8.64
C GLN A 176 -14.99 15.57 10.03
N THR A 177 -15.50 14.91 11.08
CA THR A 177 -15.34 15.37 12.47
C THR A 177 -14.99 14.23 13.42
N ILE A 178 -14.36 14.56 14.55
CA ILE A 178 -14.06 13.62 15.64
C ILE A 178 -15.34 12.95 16.18
N ASN A 179 -16.46 13.66 16.25
CA ASN A 179 -17.72 13.09 16.74
C ASN A 179 -18.32 12.06 15.79
N GLU A 180 -18.25 12.34 14.49
CA GLU A 180 -18.66 11.38 13.46
C GLU A 180 -17.77 10.14 13.51
N ALA A 181 -16.44 10.32 13.53
CA ALA A 181 -15.48 9.23 13.64
C ALA A 181 -15.70 8.40 14.91
N SER A 182 -15.92 9.05 16.06
CA SER A 182 -16.24 8.37 17.32
C SER A 182 -17.51 7.54 17.24
N THR A 183 -18.51 7.97 16.46
CA THR A 183 -19.77 7.25 16.30
C THR A 183 -19.57 6.02 15.43
N ARG A 184 -18.82 6.16 14.33
CA ARG A 184 -18.46 5.04 13.45
C ARG A 184 -17.64 3.98 14.17
N LEU A 185 -16.69 4.39 15.02
CA LEU A 185 -15.92 3.48 15.89
C LEU A 185 -16.72 2.88 17.06
N LYS A 186 -17.95 3.33 17.32
CA LYS A 186 -18.83 2.60 18.24
C LYS A 186 -19.56 1.49 17.49
N ILE A 187 -19.93 1.76 16.24
CA ILE A 187 -20.68 0.84 15.39
C ILE A 187 -19.81 -0.36 15.00
N ALA A 188 -18.58 -0.14 14.55
CA ALA A 188 -17.73 -1.28 14.17
C ALA A 188 -17.24 -2.11 15.40
N LYS A 189 -17.18 -1.54 16.61
CA LYS A 189 -16.83 -2.23 17.85
C LYS A 189 -17.90 -3.25 18.21
N THR A 190 -19.16 -2.87 18.03
CA THR A 190 -20.29 -3.80 18.10
C THR A 190 -20.14 -4.90 17.04
N ALA A 191 -19.84 -4.55 15.78
CA ALA A 191 -19.67 -5.54 14.71
C ALA A 191 -18.53 -6.54 14.96
N ILE A 192 -17.40 -6.11 15.50
CA ILE A 192 -16.28 -7.00 15.89
C ILE A 192 -16.69 -7.90 17.05
N THR A 193 -17.35 -7.34 18.07
CA THR A 193 -17.81 -8.10 19.23
C THR A 193 -18.77 -9.20 18.81
N ASP A 194 -19.74 -8.86 17.95
CA ASP A 194 -20.70 -9.81 17.39
C ASP A 194 -20.00 -10.87 16.53
N ALA A 195 -19.03 -10.46 15.70
CA ALA A 195 -18.27 -11.37 14.85
C ALA A 195 -17.48 -12.39 15.68
N LYS A 196 -16.80 -11.94 16.74
CA LYS A 196 -16.06 -12.78 17.68
C LYS A 196 -17.00 -13.72 18.45
N ALA A 197 -18.12 -13.22 18.97
CA ALA A 197 -19.11 -14.02 19.68
C ALA A 197 -19.73 -15.12 18.79
N ALA A 198 -19.92 -14.83 17.51
CA ALA A 198 -20.42 -15.77 16.51
C ALA A 198 -19.34 -16.68 15.89
N ASN A 199 -18.06 -16.53 16.29
CA ASN A 199 -16.91 -17.19 15.66
C ASN A 199 -16.89 -17.05 14.13
N SER A 200 -17.20 -15.84 13.64
CA SER A 200 -17.29 -15.50 12.23
C SER A 200 -16.12 -14.63 11.78
N ALA A 201 -15.98 -14.43 10.46
CA ALA A 201 -14.91 -13.60 9.93
C ALA A 201 -15.02 -12.14 10.42
N LEU A 202 -13.90 -11.57 10.85
CA LEU A 202 -13.83 -10.17 11.25
C LEU A 202 -14.11 -9.24 10.06
N PRO A 203 -14.63 -8.02 10.32
CA PRO A 203 -14.74 -6.98 9.30
C PRO A 203 -13.38 -6.72 8.64
N LYS A 204 -13.41 -6.47 7.33
CA LYS A 204 -12.22 -6.15 6.53
C LYS A 204 -12.36 -4.76 5.94
N THR A 205 -11.22 -4.12 5.66
CA THR A 205 -11.21 -2.85 4.94
C THR A 205 -11.92 -2.98 3.59
N PRO A 206 -12.77 -2.01 3.21
CA PRO A 206 -13.35 -1.95 1.87
C PRO A 206 -12.38 -1.39 0.83
N TYR A 207 -11.19 -0.93 1.22
CA TYR A 207 -10.20 -0.33 0.33
C TYR A 207 -9.34 -1.39 -0.35
N THR A 208 -9.34 -1.39 -1.68
CA THR A 208 -8.43 -2.22 -2.48
C THR A 208 -7.04 -1.58 -2.57
N LEU A 209 -6.06 -2.31 -3.13
CA LEU A 209 -4.75 -1.73 -3.42
C LEU A 209 -4.85 -0.56 -4.42
N GLU A 210 -5.67 -0.70 -5.47
CA GLU A 210 -5.93 0.35 -6.46
C GLU A 210 -6.47 1.63 -5.80
N ASP A 211 -7.36 1.49 -4.82
CA ASP A 211 -7.90 2.64 -4.08
C ASP A 211 -6.82 3.38 -3.29
N LYS A 212 -5.93 2.63 -2.65
CA LYS A 212 -4.83 3.20 -1.87
C LYS A 212 -3.81 3.88 -2.77
N LEU A 213 -3.47 3.26 -3.90
CA LEU A 213 -2.59 3.86 -4.92
C LEU A 213 -3.19 5.16 -5.46
N ALA A 214 -4.50 5.19 -5.74
CA ALA A 214 -5.17 6.41 -6.17
C ALA A 214 -5.12 7.51 -5.11
N ILE A 215 -5.18 7.18 -3.81
CA ILE A 215 -5.00 8.16 -2.72
C ILE A 215 -3.56 8.64 -2.64
N VAL A 216 -2.58 7.76 -2.81
CA VAL A 216 -1.15 8.13 -2.83
C VAL A 216 -0.86 9.10 -3.97
N GLU A 217 -1.40 8.83 -5.17
CA GLU A 217 -1.22 9.65 -6.36
C GLU A 217 -1.95 11.00 -6.27
N ASN A 218 -3.22 11.00 -5.86
CA ASN A 218 -4.06 12.21 -5.87
C ASN A 218 -3.99 13.02 -4.57
N GLY A 219 -3.37 12.48 -3.52
CA GLY A 219 -3.31 13.07 -2.19
C GLY A 219 -4.50 12.71 -1.30
N LEU A 220 -4.29 12.87 0.01
CA LEU A 220 -5.27 12.52 1.04
C LEU A 220 -6.27 13.65 1.31
N ASN A 221 -7.55 13.38 1.06
CA ASN A 221 -8.66 14.29 1.36
C ASN A 221 -9.22 14.16 2.79
N GLU A 222 -8.89 13.10 3.51
CA GLU A 222 -9.41 12.86 4.86
C GLU A 222 -8.80 13.80 5.89
N ASN A 223 -9.67 14.32 6.75
CA ASN A 223 -9.28 15.21 7.84
C ASN A 223 -9.03 14.46 9.15
N ILE A 224 -9.74 13.35 9.39
CA ILE A 224 -9.60 12.59 10.63
C ILE A 224 -8.56 11.50 10.47
N LEU A 225 -7.47 11.64 11.21
CA LEU A 225 -6.37 10.68 11.27
C LEU A 225 -6.42 9.89 12.58
N VAL A 226 -5.76 8.74 12.58
CA VAL A 226 -5.67 7.83 13.72
C VAL A 226 -4.22 7.56 14.05
N ARG A 227 -3.91 7.57 15.34
CA ARG A 227 -2.66 7.05 15.91
C ARG A 227 -2.95 6.20 17.13
N ILE A 228 -2.24 5.08 17.27
CA ILE A 228 -2.25 4.28 18.50
C ILE A 228 -0.98 4.55 19.31
N ILE A 229 -1.12 4.72 20.62
CA ILE A 229 -0.01 4.90 21.57
C ILE A 229 -0.18 4.00 22.78
N GLU A 230 0.91 3.61 23.45
CA GLU A 230 0.82 3.00 24.79
C GLU A 230 0.13 3.99 25.74
N THR A 231 -0.84 3.55 26.55
CA THR A 231 -1.63 4.42 27.45
C THR A 231 -0.74 5.19 28.45
N ALA A 232 0.43 4.66 28.80
CA ALA A 232 1.40 5.37 29.63
C ALA A 232 1.85 6.73 29.05
N HIS A 233 1.67 6.94 27.75
CA HIS A 233 1.99 8.18 27.06
C HIS A 233 0.78 9.08 26.78
N SER A 234 -0.45 8.66 27.14
CA SER A 234 -1.68 9.37 26.79
C SER A 234 -2.11 10.44 27.79
N GLY A 235 -1.33 10.66 28.85
CA GLY A 235 -1.58 11.73 29.83
C GLY A 235 -1.52 13.14 29.22
N ASP A 236 -2.08 14.13 29.91
CA ASP A 236 -2.23 15.49 29.38
C ASP A 236 -0.91 16.14 28.95
N SER A 237 0.19 15.82 29.63
CA SER A 237 1.52 16.31 29.30
C SER A 237 2.20 15.57 28.14
N GLY A 238 1.59 14.49 27.64
CA GLY A 238 2.05 13.76 26.47
C GLY A 238 1.87 14.56 25.19
N THR A 239 2.34 14.02 24.06
CA THR A 239 2.25 14.63 22.73
C THR A 239 1.76 13.59 21.72
N ILE A 240 1.25 14.02 20.56
CA ILE A 240 0.85 13.07 19.50
C ILE A 240 2.06 12.27 19.02
N GLY A 241 3.19 12.94 18.79
CA GLY A 241 4.44 12.35 18.31
C GLY A 241 5.51 12.25 19.37
N GLN A 242 6.57 11.50 19.06
CA GLN A 242 7.77 11.48 19.89
C GLN A 242 8.50 12.80 19.72
N VAL A 243 8.75 13.52 20.82
CA VAL A 243 9.48 14.79 20.80
C VAL A 243 10.99 14.53 20.89
N LYS A 244 11.75 15.04 19.93
CA LYS A 244 13.22 15.07 19.92
C LYS A 244 13.66 16.49 19.57
N GLY A 245 14.48 17.12 20.43
CA GLY A 245 14.99 18.48 20.18
C GLY A 245 13.89 19.55 20.06
N GLY A 246 12.75 19.39 20.73
CA GLY A 246 11.63 20.34 20.65
C GLY A 246 10.76 20.21 19.39
N ARG A 247 10.99 19.16 18.59
CA ARG A 247 10.24 18.82 17.38
C ARG A 247 9.59 17.47 17.56
N ALA A 248 8.45 17.21 16.93
CA ALA A 248 7.84 15.88 16.95
C ALA A 248 7.70 15.31 15.54
N VAL A 249 7.85 13.99 15.46
CA VAL A 249 7.56 13.22 14.26
C VAL A 249 6.43 12.24 14.57
N THR A 250 5.48 12.15 13.63
CA THR A 250 4.29 11.33 13.77
C THR A 250 3.97 10.57 12.50
N TRP A 251 3.63 9.30 12.67
CA TRP A 251 3.02 8.45 11.66
C TRP A 251 1.58 8.15 12.08
N THR A 252 0.65 8.33 11.16
CA THR A 252 -0.79 8.17 11.35
C THR A 252 -1.39 7.52 10.10
N ALA A 253 -2.63 7.02 10.22
CA ALA A 253 -3.40 6.56 9.06
C ALA A 253 -4.75 7.27 8.98
N PRO A 254 -5.37 7.35 7.79
CA PRO A 254 -6.74 7.84 7.64
C PRO A 254 -7.73 6.93 8.36
N MET A 255 -8.66 7.52 9.10
CA MET A 255 -9.59 6.80 9.97
C MET A 255 -10.44 5.77 9.22
N ASN A 256 -10.97 6.11 8.04
CA ASN A 256 -11.80 5.20 7.24
C ASN A 256 -11.07 3.93 6.76
N GLN A 257 -9.74 3.93 6.71
CA GLN A 257 -8.96 2.77 6.28
C GLN A 257 -8.73 1.80 7.44
N VAL A 258 -8.88 2.25 8.69
CA VAL A 258 -8.62 1.47 9.91
C VAL A 258 -9.86 1.24 10.77
N GLU A 259 -10.98 1.92 10.48
CA GLU A 259 -12.21 1.84 11.29
C GLU A 259 -12.82 0.43 11.39
N HIS A 260 -12.47 -0.48 10.48
CA HIS A 260 -12.92 -1.87 10.49
C HIS A 260 -12.20 -2.75 11.52
N ALA A 261 -11.02 -2.35 12.00
CA ALA A 261 -10.28 -3.01 13.09
C ALA A 261 -10.69 -2.48 14.48
N ASP A 262 -11.70 -1.61 14.49
CA ASP A 262 -12.42 -0.97 15.57
C ASP A 262 -12.10 -1.36 17.02
N SER A 263 -11.10 -0.69 17.58
CA SER A 263 -10.65 -0.75 18.97
C SER A 263 -9.93 -2.01 19.43
N ASP A 264 -9.72 -3.00 18.57
CA ASP A 264 -8.81 -4.10 18.91
C ASP A 264 -7.37 -3.64 18.72
N ALA A 265 -6.65 -3.46 19.83
CA ALA A 265 -5.28 -2.96 19.80
C ALA A 265 -4.35 -3.85 18.97
N GLU A 266 -4.50 -5.18 19.02
CA GLU A 266 -3.68 -6.11 18.25
C GLU A 266 -3.94 -5.96 16.74
N LEU A 267 -5.20 -5.98 16.33
CA LEU A 267 -5.56 -5.82 14.91
C LEU A 267 -5.12 -4.45 14.38
N LEU A 268 -5.31 -3.38 15.16
CA LEU A 268 -4.89 -2.04 14.77
C LEU A 268 -3.36 -1.97 14.66
N LEU A 269 -2.62 -2.34 15.70
CA LEU A 269 -1.16 -2.24 15.70
C LEU A 269 -0.53 -3.07 14.58
N ASN A 270 -1.04 -4.27 14.32
CA ASN A 270 -0.56 -5.07 13.20
C ASN A 270 -0.90 -4.42 11.84
N ALA A 271 -2.09 -3.83 11.69
CA ALA A 271 -2.46 -3.09 10.48
C ALA A 271 -1.59 -1.82 10.29
N PHE A 272 -1.13 -1.19 11.38
CA PHE A 272 -0.16 -0.11 11.39
C PHE A 272 1.30 -0.58 11.25
N GLY A 273 1.55 -1.87 11.02
CA GLY A 273 2.91 -2.41 10.86
C GLY A 273 3.75 -2.26 12.13
N THR A 274 3.10 -2.16 13.29
CA THR A 274 3.72 -1.99 14.60
C THR A 274 3.57 -3.25 15.44
N ARG A 275 4.54 -3.52 16.32
CA ARG A 275 4.56 -4.73 17.14
C ARG A 275 3.63 -4.58 18.34
N TYR A 276 2.52 -5.32 18.34
CA TYR A 276 1.65 -5.44 19.51
C TYR A 276 2.37 -6.14 20.67
N LYS A 277 2.23 -5.58 21.87
CA LYS A 277 2.68 -6.15 23.13
C LYS A 277 1.47 -6.42 24.03
N PRO A 278 1.15 -7.69 24.35
CA PRO A 278 -0.07 -8.06 25.07
C PRO A 278 -0.09 -7.62 26.54
N GLU A 279 1.06 -7.32 27.13
CA GLU A 279 1.19 -6.83 28.51
C GLU A 279 0.96 -5.31 28.65
N LYS A 280 0.75 -4.61 27.54
CA LYS A 280 0.54 -3.16 27.50
C LYS A 280 -0.92 -2.82 27.22
N THR A 281 -1.35 -1.66 27.72
CA THR A 281 -2.63 -1.05 27.34
C THR A 281 -2.38 0.05 26.32
N TYR A 282 -3.36 0.29 25.45
CA TYR A 282 -3.25 1.22 24.35
C TYR A 282 -4.39 2.24 24.35
N THR A 283 -4.07 3.44 23.86
CA THR A 283 -5.03 4.51 23.63
C THR A 283 -4.96 4.90 22.16
N MET A 284 -6.12 4.96 21.51
CA MET A 284 -6.29 5.55 20.19
C MET A 284 -6.45 7.06 20.31
N LEU A 285 -5.71 7.79 19.50
CA LEU A 285 -5.91 9.21 19.24
C LEU A 285 -6.68 9.37 17.94
N LEU A 286 -7.90 9.92 18.01
CA LEU A 286 -8.55 10.54 16.87
C LEU A 286 -8.01 11.96 16.71
N ILE A 287 -7.54 12.32 15.53
CA ILE A 287 -6.83 13.57 15.27
C ILE A 287 -7.54 14.31 14.15
N ASP A 288 -7.98 15.54 14.44
CA ASP A 288 -8.46 16.49 13.42
C ASP A 288 -7.25 17.23 12.85
N LYS A 289 -6.82 16.83 11.64
CA LYS A 289 -5.60 17.32 10.99
C LYS A 289 -5.60 18.84 10.85
N GLN A 290 -6.72 19.42 10.43
CA GLN A 290 -6.83 20.86 10.26
C GLN A 290 -6.69 21.59 11.59
N LYS A 291 -7.37 21.15 12.64
CA LYS A 291 -7.26 21.81 13.96
C LYS A 291 -5.89 21.66 14.60
N VAL A 292 -5.22 20.54 14.38
CA VAL A 292 -3.82 20.38 14.82
C VAL A 292 -2.93 21.38 14.08
N ALA A 293 -3.13 21.55 12.78
CA ALA A 293 -2.41 22.55 12.00
C ALA A 293 -2.69 23.98 12.45
N ASP A 294 -3.93 24.30 12.86
CA ASP A 294 -4.28 25.62 13.40
C ASP A 294 -3.67 25.86 14.80
N ALA A 295 -3.41 24.80 15.56
CA ALA A 295 -2.89 24.86 16.93
C ALA A 295 -1.35 24.79 17.02
N GLY A 296 -0.68 24.39 15.95
CA GLY A 296 0.75 24.11 15.90
C GLY A 296 1.42 24.60 14.61
N ASP A 297 2.67 24.18 14.40
CA ASP A 297 3.39 24.42 13.15
C ASP A 297 3.71 23.04 12.56
N VAL A 298 2.79 22.54 11.74
CA VAL A 298 2.84 21.16 11.24
C VAL A 298 2.90 21.12 9.73
N VAL A 299 3.69 20.18 9.21
CA VAL A 299 3.74 19.84 7.78
C VAL A 299 3.51 18.34 7.66
N SER A 300 2.52 17.95 6.87
CA SER A 300 2.14 16.55 6.68
C SER A 300 2.21 16.15 5.21
N VAL A 301 2.67 14.93 4.95
CA VAL A 301 2.74 14.32 3.61
C VAL A 301 2.37 12.84 3.67
N ILE A 302 1.90 12.30 2.54
CA ILE A 302 1.95 10.85 2.33
C ILE A 302 3.42 10.48 2.13
N PRO A 303 4.00 9.55 2.91
CA PRO A 303 5.45 9.33 2.95
C PRO A 303 5.92 8.46 1.77
N THR A 304 5.81 8.98 0.56
CA THR A 304 6.55 8.44 -0.58
C THR A 304 8.01 8.86 -0.48
N PHE A 305 8.94 8.14 -1.14
CA PHE A 305 10.33 8.56 -1.15
C PHE A 305 10.52 10.01 -1.64
N ASP A 306 9.81 10.40 -2.70
CA ASP A 306 9.88 11.77 -3.23
C ASP A 306 9.35 12.81 -2.26
N ASN A 307 8.19 12.54 -1.64
CA ASN A 307 7.62 13.44 -0.64
C ASN A 307 8.51 13.57 0.59
N MET A 308 9.14 12.48 1.02
CA MET A 308 10.07 12.51 2.15
C MET A 308 11.37 13.26 1.82
N LYS A 309 11.93 13.09 0.62
CA LYS A 309 13.08 13.86 0.14
C LYS A 309 12.76 15.36 0.10
N GLN A 310 11.57 15.73 -0.39
CA GLN A 310 11.10 17.11 -0.39
C GLN A 310 10.87 17.66 1.02
N MET A 311 10.25 16.87 1.91
CA MET A 311 10.07 17.21 3.32
C MET A 311 11.41 17.50 4.00
N ILE A 312 12.40 16.64 3.80
CA ILE A 312 13.75 16.80 4.35
C ILE A 312 14.42 18.07 3.79
N ALA A 313 14.36 18.28 2.48
CA ALA A 313 14.94 19.46 1.83
C ALA A 313 14.29 20.77 2.30
N GLY A 314 12.97 20.76 2.51
CA GLY A 314 12.20 21.91 2.98
C GLY A 314 12.30 22.19 4.47
N ASN A 315 12.83 21.26 5.28
CA ASN A 315 12.92 21.39 6.73
C ASN A 315 14.33 21.04 7.24
N PRO A 316 15.33 21.93 7.05
CA PRO A 316 16.71 21.71 7.49
C PRO A 316 16.86 21.42 8.99
N ASP A 317 15.92 21.88 9.82
CA ASP A 317 15.90 21.63 11.26
C ASP A 317 15.58 20.18 11.65
N MET A 318 15.20 19.33 10.68
CA MET A 318 15.21 17.87 10.85
C MET A 318 16.63 17.30 11.02
N GLY A 319 17.67 18.07 10.65
CA GLY A 319 19.07 17.65 10.76
C GLY A 319 19.42 16.46 9.87
N ILE A 320 18.72 16.28 8.75
CA ILE A 320 18.99 15.25 7.75
C ILE A 320 19.58 15.93 6.51
N ASP A 321 20.70 15.42 6.01
CA ASP A 321 21.31 15.90 4.77
C ASP A 321 20.46 15.47 3.55
N PRO A 322 19.90 16.43 2.78
CA PRO A 322 19.10 16.11 1.60
C PRO A 322 19.87 15.30 0.54
N ASN A 323 21.18 15.51 0.40
CA ASN A 323 22.00 14.77 -0.57
C ASN A 323 22.13 13.30 -0.18
N ILE A 324 22.20 13.02 1.12
CA ILE A 324 22.20 11.65 1.63
C ILE A 324 20.81 11.04 1.46
N ALA A 325 19.75 11.76 1.82
CA ALA A 325 18.38 11.29 1.64
C ALA A 325 18.10 10.90 0.17
N ASN A 326 18.55 11.70 -0.80
CA ASN A 326 18.40 11.40 -2.23
C ASN A 326 19.08 10.08 -2.64
N LYS A 327 20.20 9.71 -2.01
CA LYS A 327 20.93 8.48 -2.33
C LYS A 327 20.30 7.22 -1.74
N VAL A 328 19.61 7.33 -0.60
CA VAL A 328 19.19 6.17 0.19
C VAL A 328 17.67 5.99 0.31
N MET A 329 16.88 7.01 -0.07
CA MET A 329 15.43 6.96 -0.08
C MET A 329 14.94 6.71 -1.52
N ASN A 330 15.07 5.47 -1.98
CA ASN A 330 14.64 5.01 -3.29
C ASN A 330 14.40 3.49 -3.28
N GLU A 331 13.74 3.00 -4.32
CA GLU A 331 13.33 1.60 -4.46
C GLU A 331 14.52 0.62 -4.54
N ASP A 332 15.66 1.06 -5.06
CA ASP A 332 16.86 0.22 -5.18
C ASP A 332 17.58 0.03 -3.84
N PHE A 333 17.55 1.06 -2.99
CA PHE A 333 18.28 1.07 -1.72
C PHE A 333 17.44 0.51 -0.56
N ALA A 334 16.11 0.62 -0.62
CA ALA A 334 15.24 0.19 0.46
C ALA A 334 15.35 -1.32 0.80
N PRO A 335 15.35 -2.25 -0.18
CA PRO A 335 15.54 -3.67 0.10
C PRO A 335 16.91 -3.98 0.73
N LYS A 336 17.98 -3.31 0.26
CA LYS A 336 19.34 -3.46 0.81
C LYS A 336 19.38 -3.03 2.27
N TYR A 337 18.73 -1.92 2.59
CA TYR A 337 18.66 -1.41 3.95
C TYR A 337 17.84 -2.34 4.85
N GLU A 338 16.69 -2.82 4.39
CA GLU A 338 15.87 -3.77 5.15
C GLU A 338 16.67 -5.04 5.47
N GLU A 339 17.30 -5.65 4.47
CA GLU A 339 18.13 -6.85 4.66
C GLU A 339 19.29 -6.60 5.64
N PHE A 340 20.07 -5.54 5.40
CA PHE A 340 21.18 -5.15 6.27
C PHE A 340 20.72 -5.02 7.72
N ALA A 341 19.64 -4.28 7.93
CA ALA A 341 19.23 -3.91 9.26
C ALA A 341 18.67 -5.13 10.00
N ASN A 342 17.79 -5.93 9.35
CA ASN A 342 17.30 -7.20 9.92
C ASN A 342 18.44 -8.15 10.33
N ASN A 343 19.40 -8.37 9.44
CA ASN A 343 20.55 -9.23 9.74
C ASN A 343 21.39 -8.69 10.91
N ALA A 344 21.60 -7.37 10.96
CA ALA A 344 22.35 -6.73 12.04
C ALA A 344 21.63 -6.87 13.40
N TRP A 345 20.30 -6.71 13.46
CA TRP A 345 19.54 -6.96 14.69
C TRP A 345 19.58 -8.42 15.13
N ASP A 346 19.44 -9.36 14.19
CA ASP A 346 19.50 -10.80 14.49
C ASP A 346 20.89 -11.23 14.98
N ALA A 347 21.94 -10.55 14.50
CA ALA A 347 23.32 -10.73 14.95
C ALA A 347 23.65 -9.99 16.26
N GLY A 348 22.73 -9.17 16.79
CA GLY A 348 22.96 -8.40 18.02
C GLY A 348 23.94 -7.23 17.87
N VAL A 349 24.07 -6.68 16.67
CA VAL A 349 24.90 -5.49 16.39
C VAL A 349 24.33 -4.28 17.13
N ASP A 350 25.20 -3.46 17.71
CA ASP A 350 24.79 -2.17 18.27
C ASP A 350 24.45 -1.18 17.15
N MET A 351 23.16 -1.09 16.84
CA MET A 351 22.65 -0.22 15.80
C MET A 351 22.70 1.26 16.16
N ASP A 352 23.06 1.65 17.39
CA ASP A 352 23.30 3.05 17.75
C ASP A 352 24.72 3.51 17.39
N THR A 353 25.67 2.57 17.21
CA THR A 353 27.08 2.87 16.92
C THR A 353 27.37 2.81 15.41
N PRO A 354 27.70 3.94 14.75
CA PRO A 354 27.90 3.97 13.29
C PRO A 354 29.01 3.06 12.77
N ASP A 355 30.09 2.90 13.53
CA ASP A 355 31.24 2.08 13.14
C ASP A 355 30.87 0.59 13.18
N ASP A 356 30.19 0.13 14.23
CA ASP A 356 29.69 -1.26 14.34
C ASP A 356 28.77 -1.63 13.17
N ARG A 357 27.89 -0.70 12.76
CA ARG A 357 27.03 -0.86 11.57
C ARG A 357 27.84 -1.02 10.29
N ILE A 358 28.87 -0.19 10.10
CA ILE A 358 29.71 -0.18 8.90
C ILE A 358 30.56 -1.45 8.85
N ASP A 359 31.18 -1.81 9.97
CA ASP A 359 32.02 -3.00 10.08
C ASP A 359 31.20 -4.28 9.83
N TYR A 360 29.98 -4.37 10.36
CA TYR A 360 29.09 -5.48 10.08
C TYR A 360 28.73 -5.57 8.59
N ALA A 361 28.34 -4.43 7.98
CA ALA A 361 27.99 -4.41 6.55
C ALA A 361 29.15 -4.85 5.64
N ILE A 362 30.39 -4.49 5.98
CA ILE A 362 31.58 -4.87 5.20
C ILE A 362 31.97 -6.32 5.46
N ASN A 363 32.15 -6.69 6.72
CA ASN A 363 32.80 -7.94 7.09
C ASN A 363 31.85 -9.15 7.04
N GLU A 364 30.57 -8.95 7.35
CA GLU A 364 29.59 -10.04 7.44
C GLU A 364 28.69 -10.12 6.21
N LEU A 365 28.33 -8.97 5.61
CA LEU A 365 27.44 -8.93 4.44
C LEU A 365 28.19 -8.70 3.11
N GLY A 366 29.49 -8.39 3.15
CA GLY A 366 30.32 -8.25 1.95
C GLY A 366 30.04 -6.98 1.13
N TYR A 367 29.41 -5.96 1.72
CA TYR A 367 29.22 -4.67 1.05
C TYR A 367 30.53 -3.90 0.91
N ASP A 368 30.65 -3.09 -0.15
CA ASP A 368 31.74 -2.14 -0.28
C ASP A 368 31.60 -1.00 0.76
N VAL A 369 32.71 -0.30 1.00
CA VAL A 369 32.81 0.77 2.02
C VAL A 369 31.80 1.89 1.80
N ASP A 370 31.51 2.27 0.55
CA ASP A 370 30.60 3.37 0.27
C ASP A 370 29.15 2.94 0.49
N THR A 371 28.78 1.74 0.06
CA THR A 371 27.46 1.15 0.36
C THR A 371 27.25 0.97 1.86
N ALA A 372 28.24 0.47 2.60
CA ALA A 372 28.17 0.31 4.06
C ALA A 372 27.93 1.64 4.78
N LYS A 373 28.63 2.71 4.37
CA LYS A 373 28.39 4.07 4.89
C LYS A 373 26.98 4.56 4.58
N LEU A 374 26.47 4.32 3.38
CA LEU A 374 25.11 4.70 3.00
C LEU A 374 24.05 3.92 3.80
N LEU A 375 24.26 2.63 4.07
CA LEU A 375 23.39 1.81 4.93
C LEU A 375 23.33 2.38 6.36
N SER A 376 24.50 2.70 6.93
CA SER A 376 24.61 3.34 8.24
C SER A 376 23.91 4.70 8.27
N LYS A 377 24.03 5.51 7.19
CA LYS A 377 23.31 6.79 7.08
C LYS A 377 21.81 6.65 6.87
N ARG A 378 21.36 5.62 6.15
CA ARG A 378 19.93 5.30 6.00
C ARG A 378 19.31 4.93 7.35
N HIS A 379 20.08 4.25 8.21
CA HIS A 379 19.68 3.98 9.59
C HIS A 379 19.53 5.27 10.41
N ASP A 380 20.50 6.18 10.35
CA ASP A 380 20.41 7.50 11.01
C ASP A 380 19.13 8.24 10.58
N ILE A 381 18.79 8.19 9.28
CA ILE A 381 17.56 8.78 8.74
C ILE A 381 16.33 8.09 9.32
N ALA A 382 16.26 6.76 9.28
CA ALA A 382 15.14 5.96 9.81
C ALA A 382 14.84 6.35 11.26
N THR A 383 15.87 6.42 12.10
CA THR A 383 15.78 6.78 13.52
C THR A 383 15.30 8.23 13.75
N LYS A 384 15.71 9.17 12.89
CA LYS A 384 15.27 10.58 12.96
C LYS A 384 13.82 10.76 12.55
N ILE A 385 13.37 10.05 11.52
CA ILE A 385 11.99 10.10 11.04
C ILE A 385 11.10 9.08 11.74
N SER A 386 11.60 8.33 12.72
CA SER A 386 10.88 7.25 13.40
C SER A 386 10.25 6.23 12.44
N ALA A 387 10.92 5.94 11.33
CA ALA A 387 10.52 4.90 10.39
C ALA A 387 11.18 3.57 10.75
N TRP A 388 10.44 2.49 10.54
CA TRP A 388 10.96 1.14 10.64
C TRP A 388 11.84 0.78 9.43
N GLU A 389 12.62 -0.27 9.57
CA GLU A 389 13.46 -0.87 8.52
C GLU A 389 12.66 -1.27 7.27
N ILE A 390 11.39 -1.61 7.48
CA ILE A 390 10.44 -2.09 6.49
C ILE A 390 9.82 -0.96 5.64
N PHE A 391 10.21 0.30 5.88
CA PHE A 391 9.66 1.45 5.17
C PHE A 391 10.03 1.40 3.67
N THR A 392 9.02 1.17 2.83
CA THR A 392 9.15 0.98 1.38
C THR A 392 8.97 2.26 0.57
N GLY A 393 8.58 3.37 1.20
CA GLY A 393 8.43 4.66 0.50
C GLY A 393 7.35 4.70 -0.56
N ASN A 394 6.35 3.83 -0.48
CA ASN A 394 5.20 3.79 -1.39
C ASN A 394 3.95 4.50 -0.83
N GLY A 395 4.07 5.15 0.34
CA GLY A 395 2.97 5.86 1.00
C GLY A 395 1.98 4.97 1.76
N MET A 396 2.24 3.67 1.91
CA MET A 396 1.40 2.72 2.65
C MET A 396 2.23 1.94 3.66
N THR A 397 1.60 1.56 4.76
CA THR A 397 2.18 0.65 5.74
C THR A 397 2.36 -0.74 5.10
N ARG A 398 3.40 -1.48 5.50
CA ARG A 398 3.48 -2.92 5.21
C ARG A 398 2.66 -3.71 6.22
N ASP A 399 1.68 -4.48 5.75
CA ASP A 399 0.89 -5.37 6.59
C ASP A 399 1.73 -6.60 6.99
N THR A 400 2.13 -6.65 8.25
CA THR A 400 2.97 -7.73 8.80
C THR A 400 2.17 -8.97 9.20
N ASN A 401 0.83 -8.97 9.10
CA ASN A 401 0.03 -10.18 9.29
C ASN A 401 0.19 -11.17 8.13
N VAL A 402 0.77 -10.72 7.02
CA VAL A 402 0.96 -11.49 5.81
C VAL A 402 2.44 -11.83 5.66
N THR A 403 2.79 -13.08 5.97
CA THR A 403 4.19 -13.56 5.98
C THR A 403 4.64 -14.15 4.64
N SER A 404 3.71 -14.44 3.72
CA SER A 404 4.00 -15.12 2.45
C SER A 404 4.20 -14.18 1.25
N HIS A 405 3.92 -12.88 1.39
CA HIS A 405 4.09 -11.86 0.36
C HIS A 405 4.03 -10.44 0.95
N ILE A 406 4.45 -9.43 0.20
CA ILE A 406 4.27 -8.02 0.58
C ILE A 406 2.79 -7.67 0.47
N ALA A 407 2.13 -7.47 1.60
CA ALA A 407 0.80 -6.90 1.68
C ALA A 407 0.88 -5.45 2.16
N TYR A 408 0.00 -4.59 1.62
CA TYR A 408 -0.05 -3.19 1.98
C TYR A 408 -1.24 -2.90 2.89
N GLY A 409 -0.94 -2.34 4.06
CA GLY A 409 -1.87 -1.84 5.05
C GLY A 409 -2.52 -0.52 4.61
N PRO A 410 -2.95 0.35 5.53
CA PRO A 410 -3.53 1.63 5.18
C PRO A 410 -2.48 2.57 4.55
N VAL A 411 -2.97 3.60 3.86
CA VAL A 411 -2.14 4.77 3.50
C VAL A 411 -1.61 5.40 4.77
N GLU A 412 -0.36 5.84 4.74
CA GLU A 412 0.29 6.52 5.85
C GLU A 412 0.29 8.03 5.67
N VAL A 413 0.33 8.75 6.80
CA VAL A 413 0.57 10.18 6.84
C VAL A 413 1.71 10.43 7.82
N PHE A 414 2.81 10.94 7.28
CA PHE A 414 3.93 11.47 8.04
C PHE A 414 3.67 12.92 8.38
N THR A 415 3.87 13.30 9.64
CA THR A 415 3.74 14.68 10.10
C THR A 415 4.99 15.10 10.86
N TYR A 416 5.59 16.21 10.41
CA TYR A 416 6.64 16.93 11.11
C TYR A 416 6.02 18.13 11.83
N ASP A 417 6.10 18.12 13.15
CA ASP A 417 5.54 19.16 14.01
C ASP A 417 6.68 19.95 14.66
N LYS A 418 6.77 21.22 14.28
CA LYS A 418 7.80 22.15 14.75
C LYS A 418 7.50 22.74 16.12
N ASN A 419 6.26 22.66 16.57
CA ASN A 419 5.81 23.18 17.85
C ASN A 419 4.79 22.23 18.48
N PRO A 420 5.23 21.03 18.91
CA PRO A 420 4.32 20.00 19.37
C PRO A 420 3.56 20.44 20.61
N GLN A 421 2.24 20.41 20.51
CA GLN A 421 1.34 20.74 21.60
C GLN A 421 1.05 19.49 22.45
N GLN A 422 0.81 19.75 23.73
CA GLN A 422 0.44 18.71 24.69
C GLN A 422 -0.98 18.18 24.43
N LEU A 423 -1.20 16.89 24.69
CA LEU A 423 -2.47 16.20 24.43
C LEU A 423 -3.64 16.87 25.15
N GLY A 424 -3.46 17.29 26.41
CA GLY A 424 -4.52 17.98 27.17
C GLY A 424 -4.95 19.30 26.51
N LYS A 425 -4.00 20.07 25.98
CA LYS A 425 -4.30 21.31 25.25
C LYS A 425 -5.04 21.00 23.94
N LEU A 426 -4.55 20.06 23.15
CA LEU A 426 -5.17 19.68 21.88
C LEU A 426 -6.60 19.14 22.07
N GLU A 427 -6.83 18.37 23.14
CA GLU A 427 -8.17 17.86 23.46
C GLU A 427 -9.12 18.98 23.89
N SER A 428 -8.64 19.97 24.66
CA SER A 428 -9.44 21.15 25.04
C SER A 428 -9.85 22.01 23.83
N LEU A 429 -9.05 22.00 22.76
CA LEU A 429 -9.36 22.65 21.48
C LEU A 429 -10.25 21.80 20.57
N GLY A 430 -10.56 20.56 20.99
CA GLY A 430 -11.26 19.58 20.18
C GLY A 430 -10.49 19.18 18.92
N ALA A 431 -9.16 19.29 18.94
CA ALA A 431 -8.25 18.88 17.87
C ALA A 431 -7.91 17.39 17.95
N ILE A 432 -8.03 16.79 19.13
CA ILE A 432 -7.92 15.35 19.32
C ILE A 432 -9.02 14.81 20.22
N LYS A 433 -9.16 13.49 20.23
CA LYS A 433 -9.89 12.74 21.26
C LYS A 433 -9.19 11.42 21.56
N ARG A 434 -9.03 11.13 22.86
CA ARG A 434 -8.52 9.86 23.36
C ARG A 434 -9.64 8.82 23.46
N ILE A 435 -9.36 7.60 23.02
CA ILE A 435 -10.25 6.43 23.13
C ILE A 435 -9.40 5.27 23.67
N ASP A 436 -9.77 4.74 24.83
CA ASP A 436 -9.12 3.55 25.38
C ASP A 436 -9.53 2.31 24.57
N LEU A 437 -8.55 1.45 24.30
CA LEU A 437 -8.73 0.24 23.49
C LEU A 437 -9.00 -1.00 24.32
#